data_AF-A0A0C2VZS7-F1
#
_entry.id   AF-A0A0C2VZS7-F1
#
_cell.length_a   1.000
_cell.length_b   1.000
_cell.length_c   1.000
_cell.angle_alpha   90.00
_cell.angle_beta   90.00
_cell.angle_gamma   90.00
#
_symmetry.space_group_name_H-M   'P 1'
#
loop_
_entity.id
_entity.type
_entity.pdbx_description
1 polymer ?
#
loop_
_entity_poly.entity_id
_entity_poly.type
_entity_poly.pdbx_seq_one_letter_code
_entity_poly.pdbx_strand_id
1 'polypeptide(L)'
;GQIMTIMGASGAGKSTLLDLLAKTNERNSVCGTIHVNGCQITDDQFKTGMGCFDQEDTFMSTLTVYETVLYSALLGLPRDMSIEAKKFRTLETLNELGILNIKGSRIDDSGA
;
A
#
# COMPACT_ATOMS: atom_id res chain seq x y z
N GLY A 1 2.68 16.28 8.65
CA GLY A 1 2.80 14.82 8.87
C GLY A 1 3.97 14.56 9.79
N GLN A 2 3.96 13.43 10.49
CA GLN A 2 5.12 12.92 11.25
C GLN A 2 5.64 11.67 10.54
N ILE A 3 6.95 11.49 10.53
CA ILE A 3 7.59 10.27 10.02
C ILE A 3 8.22 9.57 11.20
N MET A 4 7.90 8.29 11.38
CA MET A 4 8.47 7.45 12.42
C MET A 4 9.30 6.36 11.75
N THR A 5 10.54 6.22 12.18
CA THR A 5 11.47 5.20 11.67
C THR A 5 11.72 4.15 12.75
N ILE A 6 11.55 2.87 12.42
CA ILE A 6 11.86 1.73 13.29
C ILE A 6 13.21 1.14 12.85
N MET A 7 14.24 1.25 13.70
CA MET A 7 15.60 0.78 13.41
C MET A 7 16.06 -0.29 14.40
N GLY A 8 16.94 -1.19 13.97
CA GLY A 8 17.43 -2.31 14.77
C GLY A 8 18.12 -3.39 13.93
N ALA A 9 18.89 -4.27 14.56
CA ALA A 9 19.66 -5.34 13.90
C ALA A 9 18.77 -6.27 13.04
N SER A 10 19.37 -6.97 12.07
CA SER A 10 18.66 -8.01 11.30
C SER A 10 18.14 -9.09 12.26
N GLY A 11 16.90 -9.54 12.06
CA GLY A 11 16.25 -10.51 12.97
C GLY A 11 15.65 -9.92 14.26
N ALA A 12 15.78 -8.61 14.52
CA ALA A 12 15.21 -7.96 15.71
C ALA A 12 13.66 -7.87 15.71
N GLY A 13 12.98 -8.46 14.72
CA GLY A 13 11.52 -8.47 14.64
C GLY A 13 10.88 -7.17 14.13
N LYS A 14 11.62 -6.29 13.45
CA LYS A 14 11.08 -5.03 12.89
C LYS A 14 9.95 -5.27 11.89
N SER A 15 10.20 -6.12 10.89
CA SER A 15 9.16 -6.52 9.92
C SER A 15 8.03 -7.24 10.64
N THR A 16 8.34 -8.14 11.60
CA THR A 16 7.32 -8.81 12.42
C THR A 16 6.43 -7.83 13.20
N LEU A 17 6.98 -6.73 13.73
CA LEU A 17 6.20 -5.70 14.40
C LEU A 17 5.27 -4.97 13.43
N LEU A 18 5.76 -4.64 12.24
CA LEU A 18 4.94 -4.02 11.18
C LEU A 18 3.84 -4.98 10.71
N ASP A 19 4.13 -6.27 10.54
CA ASP A 19 3.15 -7.30 10.18
C ASP A 19 2.08 -7.50 11.27
N LEU A 20 2.49 -7.42 12.54
CA LEU A 20 1.58 -7.50 13.69
C LEU A 20 0.63 -6.31 13.75
N LEU A 21 1.14 -5.10 13.48
CA LEU A 21 0.30 -3.92 13.34
C LEU A 21 -0.61 -4.07 12.11
N ALA A 22 -0.05 -4.40 10.95
CA ALA A 22 -0.81 -4.64 9.72
C ALA A 22 -1.86 -5.76 9.84
N LYS A 23 -1.75 -6.62 10.86
CA LYS A 23 -2.59 -7.80 11.08
C LYS A 23 -2.63 -8.71 9.84
N THR A 24 -1.52 -8.80 9.12
CA THR A 24 -1.33 -9.68 7.95
C THR A 24 -0.95 -11.10 8.38
N ASN A 25 -0.44 -11.29 9.60
CA ASN A 25 -0.06 -12.59 10.15
C ASN A 25 -0.80 -12.87 11.48
N GLU A 26 -1.68 -13.87 11.47
CA GLU A 26 -2.32 -14.42 12.68
C GLU A 26 -1.34 -15.33 13.44
N ARG A 27 -0.33 -14.74 14.10
CA ARG A 27 0.48 -15.51 15.06
C ARG A 27 -0.28 -15.64 16.38
N ASN A 28 -0.27 -16.85 16.92
CA ASN A 28 -0.92 -17.17 18.18
C ASN A 28 -0.29 -16.35 19.33
N SER A 29 -1.12 -15.54 20.00
CA SER A 29 -0.83 -14.66 21.15
C SER A 29 -0.21 -13.29 20.83
N VAL A 30 -1.03 -12.36 20.33
CA VAL A 30 -0.75 -10.92 20.37
C VAL A 30 -1.47 -10.32 21.58
N CYS A 31 -0.74 -9.64 22.46
CA CYS A 31 -1.29 -8.96 23.63
C CYS A 31 -0.94 -7.46 23.56
N GLY A 32 -1.91 -6.60 23.88
CA GLY A 32 -1.72 -5.15 23.87
C GLY A 32 -2.99 -4.41 23.46
N THR A 33 -2.95 -3.08 23.54
CA THR A 33 -4.04 -2.20 23.07
C THR A 33 -3.49 -1.16 22.12
N ILE A 34 -4.22 -0.89 21.03
CA ILE A 34 -3.86 0.12 20.05
C ILE A 34 -4.84 1.29 20.18
N HIS A 35 -4.30 2.51 20.25
CA HIS A 35 -5.09 3.72 20.35
C HIS A 35 -4.85 4.58 19.11
N VAL A 36 -5.93 4.99 18.43
CA VAL A 36 -5.88 5.94 17.33
C VAL A 36 -6.68 7.16 17.75
N ASN A 37 -6.02 8.34 17.74
CA ASN A 37 -6.61 9.60 18.20
C ASN A 37 -7.19 9.56 19.63
N GLY A 38 -6.57 8.76 20.52
CA GLY A 38 -7.02 8.60 21.91
C GLY A 38 -8.15 7.59 22.12
N CYS A 39 -8.74 7.06 21.05
CA CYS A 39 -9.74 6.00 21.13
C CYS A 39 -9.07 4.62 20.96
N GLN A 40 -9.42 3.68 21.85
CA GLN A 40 -9.06 2.28 21.63
C GLN A 40 -9.85 1.76 20.42
N ILE A 41 -9.14 1.22 19.45
CA ILE A 41 -9.71 0.73 18.20
C ILE A 41 -9.84 -0.79 18.23
N THR A 42 -10.90 -1.30 17.63
CA THR A 42 -11.06 -2.74 17.39
C THR A 42 -10.26 -3.17 16.17
N ASP A 43 -10.01 -4.47 16.06
CA ASP A 43 -9.23 -5.06 15.00
C ASP A 43 -9.76 -4.74 13.59
N ASP A 44 -11.09 -4.73 13.44
CA ASP A 44 -11.76 -4.42 12.18
C ASP A 44 -11.60 -2.94 11.80
N GLN A 45 -11.69 -2.04 12.77
CA GLN A 45 -11.52 -0.61 12.54
C GLN A 45 -10.09 -0.26 12.12
N PHE A 46 -9.10 -1.02 12.62
CA PHE A 46 -7.70 -0.79 12.25
C PHE A 46 -7.42 -1.11 10.78
N LYS A 47 -7.99 -2.21 10.27
CA LYS A 47 -7.78 -2.66 8.89
C LYS A 47 -8.34 -1.69 7.85
N THR A 48 -9.44 -1.00 8.15
CA THR A 48 -10.05 -0.05 7.19
C THR A 48 -9.30 1.28 7.10
N GLY A 49 -8.63 1.70 8.17
CA GLY A 49 -7.96 3.01 8.24
C GLY A 49 -6.47 3.01 7.90
N MET A 50 -5.85 1.84 7.77
CA MET A 50 -4.40 1.70 7.61
C MET A 50 -4.03 1.00 6.31
N GLY A 51 -3.07 1.58 5.57
CA GLY A 51 -2.41 0.92 4.46
C GLY A 51 -1.09 0.30 4.92
N CYS A 52 -0.86 -0.98 4.60
CA CYS A 52 0.42 -1.63 4.74
C CYS A 52 0.92 -2.04 3.34
N PHE A 53 2.22 -1.94 3.12
CA PHE A 53 2.87 -2.36 1.89
C PHE A 53 3.84 -3.49 2.22
N ASP A 54 3.79 -4.56 1.43
CA ASP A 54 4.68 -5.70 1.59
C ASP A 54 6.11 -5.32 1.19
N GLN A 55 7.08 -6.09 1.70
CA GLN A 55 8.50 -5.87 1.40
C GLN A 55 8.87 -6.25 -0.04
N GLU A 56 8.10 -7.15 -0.67
CA GLU A 56 8.27 -7.58 -2.05
C GLU A 56 7.18 -7.01 -2.94
N ASP A 57 7.60 -6.39 -4.04
CA ASP A 57 6.69 -5.86 -5.04
C ASP A 57 6.15 -6.98 -5.93
N THR A 58 4.84 -7.23 -5.86
CA THR A 58 4.17 -8.18 -6.77
C THR A 58 3.50 -7.41 -7.92
N PHE A 59 4.17 -7.32 -9.07
CA PHE A 59 3.61 -6.70 -10.27
C PHE A 59 3.32 -7.74 -11.37
N MET A 60 2.28 -7.47 -12.18
CA MET A 60 2.07 -8.21 -13.43
C MET A 60 3.02 -7.66 -14.50
N SER A 61 4.04 -8.45 -14.87
CA SER A 61 5.06 -8.11 -15.88
C SER A 61 4.50 -7.82 -17.28
N THR A 62 3.25 -8.22 -17.53
CA THR A 62 2.58 -7.98 -18.81
C THR A 62 2.00 -6.58 -18.97
N LEU A 63 1.85 -5.83 -17.89
CA LEU A 63 1.16 -4.54 -17.86
C LEU A 63 2.13 -3.36 -17.93
N THR A 64 1.64 -2.25 -18.47
CA THR A 64 2.31 -0.96 -18.39
C THR A 64 2.18 -0.34 -17.00
N VAL A 65 3.03 0.64 -16.69
CA VAL A 65 2.94 1.44 -15.46
C VAL A 65 1.54 2.06 -15.32
N TYR A 66 1.01 2.64 -16.40
CA TYR A 66 -0.34 3.23 -16.39
C TYR A 66 -1.43 2.20 -16.09
N GLU A 67 -1.41 1.04 -16.77
CA GLU A 67 -2.42 0.00 -16.57
C GLU A 67 -2.39 -0.53 -15.14
N THR A 68 -1.21 -0.75 -14.58
CA THR A 68 -1.07 -1.26 -13.21
C THR A 68 -1.67 -0.29 -12.20
N VAL A 69 -1.33 1.00 -12.28
CA VAL A 69 -1.89 2.02 -11.37
C VAL A 69 -3.39 2.21 -11.61
N LEU A 70 -3.86 2.12 -12.87
CA LEU A 70 -5.29 2.17 -13.19
C LEU A 70 -6.03 0.98 -12.59
N TYR A 71 -5.50 -0.24 -12.68
CA TYR A 71 -6.11 -1.42 -12.07
C TYR A 71 -6.17 -1.31 -10.54
N SER A 72 -5.09 -0.85 -9.91
CA SER A 72 -5.09 -0.56 -8.47
C SER A 72 -6.15 0.49 -8.10
N ALA A 73 -6.29 1.55 -8.89
CA ALA A 73 -7.31 2.58 -8.69
C ALA A 73 -8.74 2.04 -8.90
N LEU A 74 -8.96 1.17 -9.89
CA LEU A 74 -10.26 0.56 -10.14
C LEU A 74 -10.72 -0.32 -8.96
N LEU A 75 -9.79 -1.05 -8.34
CA LEU A 75 -10.05 -1.93 -7.20
C LEU A 75 -10.10 -1.20 -5.86
N GLY A 76 -9.25 -0.19 -5.65
CA GLY A 76 -9.12 0.53 -4.39
C GLY A 76 -10.08 1.70 -4.22
N LEU A 77 -10.54 2.32 -5.31
CA LEU A 77 -11.44 3.49 -5.24
C LEU A 77 -12.92 3.06 -5.15
N PRO A 78 -13.78 3.88 -4.49
CA PRO A 78 -15.21 3.61 -4.34
C PRO A 78 -15.90 3.24 -5.67
N ARG A 79 -16.88 2.35 -5.59
CA ARG A 79 -17.66 1.91 -6.78
C ARG A 79 -18.53 3.03 -7.36
N ASP A 80 -18.92 3.99 -6.52
CA ASP A 80 -19.76 5.14 -6.90
C ASP A 80 -19.00 6.21 -7.70
N MET A 81 -17.68 6.10 -7.78
CA MET A 81 -16.84 7.01 -8.57
C MET A 81 -16.85 6.60 -10.05
N SER A 82 -17.07 7.56 -10.95
CA SER A 82 -17.06 7.31 -12.40
C SER A 82 -15.69 6.82 -12.90
N ILE A 83 -15.71 6.05 -13.99
CA ILE A 83 -14.48 5.52 -14.60
C ILE A 83 -13.58 6.68 -15.06
N GLU A 84 -14.16 7.76 -15.56
CA GLU A 84 -13.45 8.97 -15.98
C GLU A 84 -12.75 9.64 -14.79
N ALA A 85 -13.43 9.73 -13.64
CA ALA A 85 -12.83 10.28 -12.42
C ALA A 85 -11.71 9.38 -11.88
N LYS A 86 -11.85 8.05 -11.97
CA LYS A 86 -10.78 7.11 -11.59
C LYS A 86 -9.56 7.25 -12.50
N LYS A 87 -9.75 7.36 -13.82
CA LYS A 87 -8.66 7.61 -14.79
C LYS A 87 -7.95 8.93 -14.53
N PHE A 88 -8.71 9.99 -14.22
CA PHE A 88 -8.14 11.29 -13.86
C PHE A 88 -7.27 11.19 -12.61
N ARG A 89 -7.76 10.53 -11.55
CA ARG A 89 -6.98 10.25 -10.34
C ARG A 89 -5.71 9.48 -10.61
N THR A 90 -5.75 8.45 -11.46
CA THR A 90 -4.55 7.71 -11.88
C THR A 90 -3.51 8.62 -12.52
N LEU A 91 -3.92 9.52 -13.41
CA LEU A 91 -2.99 10.46 -14.06
C LEU A 91 -2.41 11.48 -13.08
N GLU A 92 -3.22 11.99 -12.14
CA GLU A 92 -2.71 12.85 -11.05
C GLU A 92 -1.67 12.11 -10.22
N THR A 93 -1.96 10.88 -9.77
CA THR A 93 -1.01 10.09 -8.97
C THR A 93 0.30 9.82 -9.73
N LEU A 94 0.24 9.48 -11.02
CA LEU A 94 1.45 9.29 -11.84
C LEU A 94 2.28 10.57 -11.95
N ASN A 95 1.62 11.74 -11.99
CA ASN A 95 2.27 13.04 -12.03
C ASN A 95 2.89 13.42 -10.67
N GLU A 96 2.16 13.21 -9.57
CA GLU A 96 2.66 13.46 -8.20
C GLU A 96 3.85 12.58 -7.85
N LEU A 97 3.86 11.33 -8.32
CA LEU A 97 4.98 10.39 -8.17
C LEU A 97 6.14 10.67 -9.15
N GLY A 98 5.98 11.59 -10.11
CA GLY A 98 7.01 11.94 -11.09
C GLY A 98 7.29 10.86 -12.16
N ILE A 99 6.42 9.86 -12.28
CA ILE A 99 6.57 8.71 -13.19
C ILE A 99 5.67 8.81 -14.43
N LEU A 100 5.06 9.96 -14.67
CA LEU A 100 4.20 10.20 -15.83
C LEU A 100 4.90 9.92 -17.17
N ASN A 101 6.22 10.17 -17.23
CA ASN A 101 7.04 9.95 -18.43
C ASN A 101 7.19 8.48 -18.82
N ILE A 102 7.09 7.56 -17.84
CA ILE A 102 7.23 6.11 -18.05
C ILE A 102 5.88 5.39 -18.10
N LYS A 103 4.77 6.12 -18.17
CA LYS A 103 3.41 5.54 -18.10
C LYS A 103 3.16 4.41 -19.12
N GLY A 104 3.81 4.48 -20.29
CA GLY A 104 3.68 3.50 -21.38
C GLY A 104 4.75 2.40 -21.37
N SER A 105 5.71 2.45 -20.45
CA SER A 105 6.71 1.40 -20.28
C SER A 105 6.11 0.22 -19.53
N ARG A 106 6.58 -1.00 -19.84
CA ARG A 106 6.21 -2.22 -19.11
C ARG A 106 7.01 -2.27 -17.82
N ILE A 107 6.39 -2.72 -16.75
CA ILE A 107 7.04 -2.76 -15.42
C ILE A 107 8.29 -3.65 -15.42
N ASP A 108 8.31 -4.67 -16.29
CA ASP A 108 9.40 -5.64 -16.42
C ASP A 108 10.38 -5.35 -17.57
N ASP A 109 10.35 -4.15 -18.18
CA ASP A 109 11.31 -3.76 -19.22
C ASP A 109 12.70 -3.38 -18.63
N SER A 110 13.03 -3.94 -17.46
CA SER A 110 14.37 -3.89 -16.91
C SER A 110 15.20 -4.91 -17.69
N GLY A 111 15.79 -4.44 -18.78
CA GLY A 111 16.51 -5.22 -19.79
C GLY A 111 17.19 -6.52 -19.33
N ALA A 112 16.82 -7.59 -20.04
CA ALA A 112 17.71 -8.68 -20.42
C ALA A 112 17.92 -8.61 -21.93
#